data_AF-A0A9E5GGZ5-F1
#
_entry.id   AF-A0A9E5GGZ5-F1
#
_cell.length_a   1.000
_cell.length_b   1.000
_cell.length_c   1.000
_cell.angle_alpha   90.00
_cell.angle_beta   90.00
_cell.angle_gamma   90.00
#
_symmetry.space_group_name_H-M   'P 1'
#
loop_
_entity.id
_entity.type
_entity.pdbx_description
1 polymer ?
#
loop_
_entity_poly.entity_id
_entity_poly.type
_entity_poly.pdbx_seq_one_letter_code
_entity_poly.pdbx_strand_id
1 'polypeptide(L)'
;AGLIMISEAYYTYIAQNHVSDQRMIDMAKALGKEDAVQAMDFVVVLKELQKACGVDALKMSDYGITLDELEAMVQNARENMGGLFAVDPMTLSDEDCLTIYKNSFR
;
A
#
# COMPACT_ATOMS: atom_id res chain seq x y z
N ALA A 1 -2.78 12.53 -0.59
CA ALA A 1 -1.38 12.18 -0.92
C ALA A 1 -0.89 10.96 -0.12
N GLY A 2 -0.95 10.97 1.23
CA GLY A 2 -0.40 9.89 2.09
C GLY A 2 -0.74 8.45 1.68
N LEU A 3 -2.04 8.10 1.61
CA LEU A 3 -2.45 6.73 1.25
C LEU A 3 -1.98 6.29 -0.14
N ILE A 4 -1.93 7.21 -1.11
CA ILE A 4 -1.43 6.91 -2.46
C ILE A 4 0.05 6.55 -2.39
N MET A 5 0.85 7.33 -1.64
CA MET A 5 2.30 7.10 -1.48
C MET A 5 2.64 5.73 -0.89
N ILE A 6 1.79 5.19 0.00
CA ILE A 6 2.02 3.86 0.60
C ILE A 6 1.33 2.71 -0.13
N SER A 7 0.37 3.01 -1.02
CA SER A 7 -0.51 1.98 -1.59
C SER A 7 0.22 0.90 -2.39
N GLU A 8 1.27 1.26 -3.15
CA GLU A 8 2.08 0.28 -3.88
C GLU A 8 2.73 -0.72 -2.92
N ALA A 9 3.41 -0.25 -1.88
CA ALA A 9 4.08 -1.11 -0.91
C ALA A 9 3.10 -1.93 -0.07
N TYR A 10 1.98 -1.33 0.35
CA TYR A 10 0.93 -2.00 1.11
C TYR A 10 0.32 -3.18 0.32
N TYR A 11 -0.09 -2.94 -0.93
CA TYR A 11 -0.66 -4.02 -1.76
C TYR A 11 0.39 -5.03 -2.21
N THR A 12 1.66 -4.61 -2.39
CA THR A 12 2.77 -5.55 -2.62
C THR A 12 2.92 -6.50 -1.44
N TYR A 13 2.89 -5.97 -0.20
CA TYR A 13 3.01 -6.78 1.02
C TYR A 13 1.87 -7.79 1.14
N ILE A 14 0.62 -7.37 0.85
CA ILE A 14 -0.53 -8.28 0.86
C ILE A 14 -0.40 -9.36 -0.22
N ALA A 15 -0.03 -8.98 -1.45
CA ALA A 15 0.13 -9.92 -2.56
C ALA A 15 1.20 -10.98 -2.28
N GLN A 16 2.30 -10.61 -1.61
CA GLN A 16 3.37 -11.53 -1.24
C GLN A 16 2.98 -12.52 -0.13
N ASN A 17 2.02 -12.17 0.72
CA ASN A 17 1.54 -13.03 1.79
C ASN A 17 0.43 -13.99 1.36
N HIS A 18 -0.08 -13.88 0.13
CA HIS A 18 -1.09 -14.76 -0.46
C HIS A 18 -2.40 -14.91 0.35
N VAL A 19 -2.77 -13.88 1.13
CA VAL A 19 -3.96 -13.90 2.01
C VAL A 19 -5.25 -13.50 1.32
N SER A 20 -5.19 -12.89 0.13
CA SER A 20 -6.36 -12.33 -0.56
C SER A 20 -6.28 -12.37 -2.09
N ASP A 21 -5.58 -13.37 -2.64
CA ASP A 21 -5.22 -13.43 -4.07
C ASP A 21 -6.39 -13.24 -5.02
N GLN A 22 -7.49 -13.99 -4.81
CA GLN A 22 -8.65 -13.89 -5.69
C GLN A 22 -9.22 -12.47 -5.72
N ARG A 23 -9.30 -11.81 -4.56
CA ARG A 23 -9.80 -10.43 -4.46
C ARG A 23 -8.87 -9.47 -5.18
N MET A 24 -7.55 -9.66 -5.08
CA MET A 24 -6.58 -8.84 -5.81
C MET A 24 -6.65 -9.06 -7.32
N ILE A 25 -6.81 -10.31 -7.76
CA ILE A 25 -7.04 -10.64 -9.18
C ILE A 25 -8.31 -9.95 -9.69
N ASP A 26 -9.40 -10.01 -8.92
CA ASP A 26 -10.67 -9.35 -9.30
C ASP A 26 -10.51 -7.83 -9.38
N MET A 27 -9.75 -7.22 -8.47
CA MET A 27 -9.43 -5.78 -8.54
C MET A 27 -8.56 -5.44 -9.75
N ALA A 28 -7.59 -6.28 -10.11
CA ALA A 28 -6.78 -6.08 -11.32
C ALA A 28 -7.64 -6.10 -12.59
N LYS A 29 -8.58 -7.05 -12.67
CA LYS A 29 -9.56 -7.15 -13.77
C LYS A 29 -10.47 -5.93 -13.81
N ALA A 30 -10.97 -5.48 -12.65
CA ALA A 30 -11.80 -4.28 -12.54
C ALA A 30 -11.08 -3.01 -12.99
N LEU A 31 -9.75 -2.97 -12.89
CA LEU A 31 -8.90 -1.89 -13.40
C LEU A 31 -8.48 -2.06 -14.88
N GLY A 32 -9.03 -3.05 -15.59
CA GLY A 32 -8.84 -3.23 -17.03
C GLY A 32 -7.84 -4.32 -17.43
N LYS A 33 -7.23 -5.04 -16.49
CA LYS A 33 -6.37 -6.19 -16.78
C LYS A 33 -7.16 -7.50 -16.75
N GLU A 34 -7.96 -7.72 -17.79
CA GLU A 34 -8.87 -8.89 -17.90
C GLU A 34 -8.15 -10.25 -17.79
N ASP A 35 -6.89 -10.29 -18.22
CA ASP A 35 -6.03 -11.48 -18.20
C ASP A 35 -5.28 -11.69 -16.86
N ALA A 36 -5.62 -10.95 -15.80
CA ALA A 36 -4.97 -11.12 -14.50
C ALA A 36 -5.19 -12.54 -13.93
N VAL A 37 -4.10 -13.14 -13.45
CA VAL A 37 -4.04 -14.52 -12.93
C VAL A 37 -3.36 -14.63 -11.56
N GLN A 38 -2.72 -13.56 -11.07
CA GLN A 38 -2.02 -13.55 -9.79
C GLN A 38 -2.25 -12.23 -9.04
N ALA A 39 -2.12 -12.25 -7.71
CA ALA A 39 -2.33 -11.07 -6.86
C ALA A 39 -1.47 -9.86 -7.26
N MET A 40 -0.23 -10.12 -7.67
CA MET A 40 0.73 -9.09 -8.07
C MET A 40 0.29 -8.32 -9.33
N ASP A 41 -0.59 -8.88 -10.16
CA ASP A 41 -1.14 -8.17 -11.33
C ASP A 41 -1.89 -6.90 -10.92
N PHE A 42 -2.51 -6.88 -9.73
CA PHE A 42 -3.15 -5.68 -9.21
C PHE A 42 -2.14 -4.57 -8.92
N VAL A 43 -1.00 -4.91 -8.34
CA VAL A 43 0.06 -3.93 -8.03
C VAL A 43 0.61 -3.31 -9.32
N VAL A 44 0.80 -4.13 -10.37
CA VAL A 44 1.23 -3.64 -11.68
C VAL A 44 0.24 -2.61 -12.23
N VAL A 45 -1.05 -2.94 -12.26
CA VAL A 45 -2.08 -2.04 -12.80
C VAL A 45 -2.28 -0.81 -11.91
N LEU A 46 -2.15 -0.94 -10.59
CA LEU A 46 -2.18 0.18 -9.65
C LEU A 46 -1.07 1.20 -9.98
N LYS A 47 0.15 0.75 -10.28
CA LYS A 47 1.25 1.64 -10.66
C LYS A 47 0.99 2.34 -12.00
N GLU A 48 0.41 1.64 -12.96
CA GLU A 48 0.02 2.22 -14.24
C GLU A 48 -1.08 3.28 -14.05
N LEU A 49 -2.06 3.01 -13.20
CA LEU A 49 -3.11 3.96 -12.82
C LEU A 49 -2.52 5.20 -12.14
N GLN A 50 -1.60 5.03 -11.18
CA GLN A 50 -0.93 6.15 -10.52
C GLN A 50 -0.18 7.04 -11.52
N LYS A 51 0.51 6.45 -12.50
CA LYS A 51 1.16 7.20 -13.60
C LYS A 51 0.15 7.95 -14.47
N ALA A 52 -0.94 7.28 -14.86
CA ALA A 52 -1.99 7.89 -15.66
C ALA A 52 -2.66 9.08 -14.93
N CYS A 53 -2.75 9.01 -13.60
CA CYS A 53 -3.25 10.10 -12.77
C CYS A 53 -2.19 11.16 -12.42
N GLY A 54 -0.91 10.98 -12.80
CA GLY A 54 0.18 11.90 -12.51
C GLY A 54 0.60 11.97 -11.04
N VAL A 55 0.39 10.88 -10.28
CA VAL A 55 0.67 10.80 -8.84
C VAL A 55 1.79 9.81 -8.47
N ASP A 56 2.43 9.16 -9.45
CA ASP A 56 3.52 8.20 -9.26
C ASP A 56 4.84 8.83 -8.77
N ALA A 57 4.95 10.15 -8.94
CA ALA A 57 6.08 10.95 -8.48
C ALA A 57 5.92 11.50 -7.06
N LEU A 58 4.80 11.23 -6.36
CA LEU A 58 4.63 11.68 -4.98
C LEU A 58 5.68 11.05 -4.07
N LYS A 59 6.24 11.87 -3.17
CA LYS A 59 7.29 11.52 -2.23
C LYS A 59 6.93 12.00 -0.85
N MET A 60 7.27 11.23 0.18
CA MET A 60 7.06 11.66 1.55
C MET A 60 7.96 12.86 1.88
N SER A 61 9.17 12.90 1.33
CA SER A 61 10.13 13.97 1.51
C SER A 61 9.64 15.33 0.97
N ASP A 62 8.83 15.35 -0.10
CA ASP A 62 8.23 16.58 -0.64
C ASP A 62 7.24 17.22 0.35
N TYR A 63 6.77 16.47 1.35
CA TYR A 63 5.90 16.94 2.43
C TYR A 63 6.64 17.15 3.76
N GLY A 64 7.97 17.04 3.76
CA GLY A 64 8.81 17.24 4.94
C GLY A 64 8.87 16.06 5.92
N ILE A 65 8.33 14.89 5.54
CA ILE A 65 8.43 13.67 6.35
C ILE A 65 9.85 13.13 6.27
N THR A 66 10.42 12.76 7.41
CA THR A 66 11.75 12.15 7.49
C THR A 66 11.68 10.67 7.87
N LEU A 67 12.78 9.94 7.65
CA LEU A 67 12.86 8.50 7.96
C LEU A 67 12.72 8.21 9.45
N ASP A 68 13.21 9.10 10.31
CA ASP A 68 13.16 8.97 11.77
C ASP A 68 11.75 9.18 12.34
N GLU A 69 10.85 9.84 11.60
CA GLU A 69 9.45 10.03 12.01
C GLU A 69 8.56 8.81 11.72
N LEU A 70 9.00 7.86 10.89
CA LEU A 70 8.15 6.74 10.44
C LEU A 70 7.66 5.85 11.59
N GLU A 71 8.48 5.64 12.62
CA GLU A 71 8.05 4.86 13.80
C GLU A 71 6.94 5.57 14.56
N ALA A 72 7.05 6.88 14.75
CA ALA A 72 6.00 7.69 15.36
C ALA A 72 4.72 7.71 14.49
N MET A 73 4.85 7.69 13.16
CA MET A 73 3.70 7.58 12.26
C MET A 73 2.95 6.25 12.39
N VAL A 74 3.65 5.14 12.66
CA VAL A 74 3.00 3.84 12.96
C VAL A 74 2.16 3.96 14.23
N GLN A 75 2.74 4.49 15.31
CA GLN A 75 2.03 4.65 16.58
C GLN A 75 0.82 5.58 16.43
N ASN A 76 0.99 6.71 15.74
CA ASN A 76 -0.10 7.63 15.43
C ASN A 76 -1.24 6.95 14.63
N ALA A 77 -0.91 6.08 13.67
CA ALA A 77 -1.91 5.32 12.93
C ALA A 77 -2.68 4.35 13.85
N ARG A 78 -2.00 3.69 14.80
CA ARG A 78 -2.65 2.81 15.79
C ARG A 78 -3.57 3.57 16.73
N GLU A 79 -3.12 4.68 17.27
CA GLU A 79 -3.87 5.46 18.25
C GLU A 79 -5.12 6.10 17.65
N ASN A 80 -4.99 6.68 16.45
CA ASN A 80 -6.06 7.47 15.86
C ASN A 80 -6.94 6.69 14.86
N MET A 81 -6.41 5.62 14.28
CA MET A 81 -7.08 4.84 13.22
C MET A 81 -7.08 3.33 13.51
N GLY A 82 -6.85 2.92 14.76
CA GLY A 82 -6.70 1.51 15.16
C GLY A 82 -7.84 0.59 14.71
N GLY A 83 -9.07 1.09 14.67
CA GLY A 83 -10.23 0.31 14.19
C GLY A 83 -10.16 -0.10 12.73
N LEU A 84 -9.43 0.64 11.88
CA LEU A 84 -9.28 0.31 10.46
C LEU A 84 -8.38 -0.91 10.22
N PHE A 85 -7.47 -1.21 11.15
CA PHE A 85 -6.64 -2.42 11.06
C PHE A 85 -7.44 -3.71 11.19
N ALA A 86 -8.62 -3.67 11.82
CA ALA A 86 -9.49 -4.85 11.95
C ALA A 86 -10.17 -5.25 10.62
N VAL A 87 -10.10 -4.38 9.60
CA VAL A 87 -10.68 -4.65 8.27
C VAL A 87 -9.62 -4.81 7.18
N ASP A 88 -8.34 -4.86 7.56
CA ASP A 88 -7.26 -5.28 6.67
C ASP A 88 -7.44 -6.78 6.29
N PRO A 89 -6.95 -7.20 5.10
CA PRO A 89 -7.03 -8.60 4.68
C PRO A 89 -6.16 -9.55 5.51
N MET A 90 -5.26 -9.00 6.34
CA MET A 90 -4.45 -9.72 7.31
C MET A 90 -4.14 -8.84 8.51
N THR A 91 -3.79 -9.47 9.64
CA THR A 91 -3.23 -8.75 10.77
C THR A 91 -1.88 -8.16 10.38
N LEU A 92 -1.78 -6.83 10.37
CA LEU A 92 -0.52 -6.12 10.22
C LEU A 92 0.00 -5.76 11.60
N SER A 93 1.23 -6.18 11.93
CA SER A 93 1.96 -5.73 13.11
C SER A 93 2.54 -4.32 12.92
N ASP A 94 3.06 -3.71 13.98
CA ASP A 94 3.73 -2.41 13.88
C ASP A 94 5.00 -2.50 13.03
N GLU A 95 5.69 -3.65 13.07
CA GLU A 95 6.86 -3.96 12.26
C GLU A 95 6.53 -4.08 10.77
N ASP A 96 5.37 -4.69 10.45
CA ASP A 96 4.86 -4.76 9.08
C ASP A 96 4.52 -3.37 8.56
N CYS A 97 3.85 -2.55 9.37
CA CYS A 97 3.51 -1.17 9.03
C CYS A 97 4.76 -0.32 8.80
N LEU A 98 5.77 -0.46 9.66
CA LEU A 98 7.04 0.22 9.52
C LEU A 98 7.77 -0.22 8.25
N THR A 99 7.72 -1.51 7.92
CA THR A 99 8.29 -2.05 6.67
C THR A 99 7.60 -1.44 5.45
N ILE A 100 6.27 -1.35 5.46
CA ILE A 100 5.49 -0.70 4.39
C ILE A 100 5.88 0.78 4.26
N TYR A 101 5.98 1.52 5.37
CA TYR A 101 6.43 2.91 5.33
C TYR A 101 7.84 3.06 4.76
N LYS A 102 8.80 2.25 5.22
CA LYS A 102 10.20 2.28 4.72
C LYS A 102 10.27 1.97 3.23
N ASN A 103 9.52 0.99 2.76
CA ASN A 103 9.45 0.64 1.33
C ASN A 103 8.77 1.73 0.48
N SER A 104 7.95 2.59 1.10
CA SER A 104 7.26 3.69 0.45
C SER A 104 8.04 5.01 0.51
N PHE A 105 9.08 5.10 1.34
CA PHE A 105 9.78 6.34 1.59
C PHE A 105 10.64 6.73 0.39
N ARG A 106 10.34 7.92 -0.14
CA ARG A 106 11.04 8.59 -1.23
C ARG A 106 11.03 10.08 -0.98
#